data_AF-A0A2D5BNG8-F1
#
_entry.id   AF-A0A2D5BNG8-F1
#
_cell.length_a   1.000
_cell.length_b   1.000
_cell.length_c   1.000
_cell.angle_alpha   90.00
_cell.angle_beta   90.00
_cell.angle_gamma   90.00
#
_symmetry.space_group_name_H-M   'P 1'
#
loop_
_entity.id
_entity.type
_entity.pdbx_description
1 polymer ?
#
loop_
_entity_poly.entity_id
_entity_poly.type
_entity_poly.pdbx_seq_one_letter_code
_entity_poly.pdbx_strand_id
1 'polypeptide(L)'
;MRHLLGIATAALVAGLVMGYAPAQDTKVKVSITNGLRVYHPSTAKTGSTVLKVKPAVLSTRRALAATNEYKKIKTENIKEGSAERRLLEVAASRKLRGAISRVVSLSGYDLVAETGAVTVAGKKLPDITTEVIKNLQ
;
A
#
# COMPACT_ATOMS: atom_id res chain seq x y z
N MET A 1 41.00 5.85 -69.98
CA MET A 1 40.91 7.30 -69.70
C MET A 1 40.04 7.48 -68.45
N ARG A 2 40.59 8.21 -67.45
CA ARG A 2 39.96 9.01 -66.36
C ARG A 2 38.46 8.75 -66.05
N HIS A 3 37.98 8.51 -64.83
CA HIS A 3 38.07 9.25 -63.56
C HIS A 3 37.60 8.31 -62.41
N LEU A 4 38.32 8.17 -61.28
CA LEU A 4 38.25 8.95 -60.02
C LEU A 4 36.90 8.97 -59.28
N LEU A 5 36.98 8.48 -58.03
CA LEU A 5 36.34 8.96 -56.79
C LEU A 5 34.84 8.73 -56.53
N GLY A 6 34.53 8.23 -55.33
CA GLY A 6 33.19 8.35 -54.73
C GLY A 6 32.91 7.44 -53.54
N ILE A 7 33.43 7.80 -52.37
CA ILE A 7 33.10 7.21 -51.05
C ILE A 7 31.68 7.62 -50.65
N ALA A 8 30.85 6.71 -50.12
CA ALA A 8 29.90 7.00 -49.03
C ALA A 8 29.21 5.72 -48.55
N THR A 9 29.73 5.18 -47.44
CA THR A 9 29.02 4.28 -46.51
C THR A 9 27.69 4.91 -46.07
N ALA A 10 26.56 4.35 -46.50
CA ALA A 10 25.26 4.63 -45.93
C ALA A 10 24.90 3.53 -44.92
N ALA A 11 25.41 3.67 -43.69
CA ALA A 11 24.89 2.92 -42.55
C ALA A 11 23.54 3.53 -42.15
N LEU A 12 22.44 2.98 -42.68
CA LEU A 12 21.10 3.34 -42.22
C LEU A 12 20.86 2.64 -40.89
N VAL A 13 21.15 3.36 -39.79
CA VAL A 13 20.81 2.96 -38.43
C VAL A 13 19.29 2.87 -38.34
N ALA A 14 18.78 1.65 -38.17
CA ALA A 14 17.40 1.37 -37.84
C ALA A 14 17.05 2.07 -36.51
N GLY A 15 16.43 3.25 -36.62
CA GLY A 15 15.81 3.93 -35.50
C GLY A 15 14.63 3.11 -35.01
N LEU A 16 14.91 2.20 -34.07
CA LEU A 16 13.92 1.63 -33.17
C LEU A 16 13.38 2.80 -32.34
N VAL A 17 12.36 3.48 -32.87
CA VAL A 17 11.49 4.34 -32.08
C VAL A 17 10.76 3.38 -31.16
N MET A 18 11.39 3.12 -30.01
CA MET A 18 10.82 2.37 -28.91
C MET A 18 9.66 3.23 -28.41
N GLY A 19 8.50 3.02 -29.03
CA GLY A 19 7.26 3.67 -28.67
C GLY A 19 7.03 3.45 -27.20
N TYR A 20 7.22 4.51 -26.41
CA TYR A 20 6.84 4.55 -25.02
C TYR A 20 5.31 4.43 -25.02
N ALA A 21 4.81 3.20 -24.99
CA ALA A 21 3.38 2.96 -24.80
C ALA A 21 3.05 3.56 -23.44
N PRO A 22 2.23 4.63 -23.35
CA PRO A 22 1.80 5.12 -22.07
C PRO A 22 1.07 3.96 -21.40
N ALA A 23 1.56 3.56 -20.22
CA ALA A 23 0.98 2.48 -19.44
C ALA A 23 -0.54 2.68 -19.39
N GLN A 24 -1.30 1.75 -19.97
CA GLN A 24 -2.75 1.82 -19.95
C GLN A 24 -3.20 1.88 -18.50
N ASP A 25 -3.72 3.03 -18.11
CA ASP A 25 -4.24 3.32 -16.78
C ASP A 25 -5.54 2.51 -16.61
N THR A 26 -5.39 1.21 -16.33
CA THR A 26 -6.51 0.33 -16.03
C THR A 26 -7.22 0.89 -14.82
N LYS A 27 -8.36 1.54 -15.06
CA LYS A 27 -9.26 2.04 -14.01
C LYS A 27 -9.57 0.91 -13.03
N VAL A 28 -8.88 0.91 -11.88
CA VAL A 28 -9.06 -0.14 -10.86
C VAL A 28 -10.36 0.16 -10.13
N LYS A 29 -11.38 -0.69 -10.32
CA LYS A 29 -12.62 -0.58 -9.55
C LYS A 29 -12.39 -1.16 -8.16
N VAL A 30 -12.27 -0.29 -7.17
CA VAL A 30 -12.20 -0.65 -5.75
C VAL A 30 -13.59 -0.55 -5.13
N SER A 31 -13.99 -1.57 -4.37
CA SER A 31 -15.23 -1.57 -3.59
C SER A 31 -14.89 -1.58 -2.10
N ILE A 32 -15.40 -0.61 -1.36
CA ILE A 32 -15.23 -0.50 0.09
C ILE A 32 -16.50 -1.06 0.75
N THR A 33 -16.36 -2.15 1.49
CA THR A 33 -17.48 -2.83 2.17
C THR A 33 -17.60 -2.39 3.62
N ASN A 34 -16.50 -1.97 4.25
CA ASN A 34 -16.50 -1.50 5.63
C ASN A 34 -15.55 -0.31 5.82
N GLY A 35 -16.10 0.91 5.77
CA GLY A 35 -15.34 2.15 5.92
C GLY A 35 -14.65 2.32 7.28
N LEU A 36 -15.16 1.71 8.35
CA LEU A 36 -14.56 1.79 9.70
C LEU A 36 -13.21 1.07 9.79
N ARG A 37 -12.92 0.18 8.82
CA ARG A 37 -11.67 -0.58 8.74
C ARG A 37 -10.74 -0.02 7.66
N VAL A 38 -10.92 1.25 7.29
CA VAL A 38 -10.01 2.00 6.44
C VAL A 38 -9.13 2.88 7.31
N TYR A 39 -7.82 2.72 7.18
CA TYR A 39 -6.83 3.37 8.05
C TYR A 39 -6.22 4.62 7.41
N HIS A 40 -6.13 4.66 6.07
CA HIS A 40 -5.57 5.79 5.35
C HIS A 40 -6.36 6.02 4.06
N PRO A 41 -7.32 6.95 4.01
CA PRO A 41 -8.04 7.30 2.79
C PRO A 41 -7.54 8.66 2.27
N SER A 42 -6.40 8.72 1.57
CA SER A 42 -5.93 10.01 1.01
C SER A 42 -6.82 10.50 -0.13
N THR A 43 -7.44 9.57 -0.87
CA THR A 43 -8.26 9.87 -2.05
C THR A 43 -9.56 9.05 -2.11
N ALA A 44 -9.82 8.21 -1.10
CA ALA A 44 -10.97 7.31 -1.08
C ALA A 44 -12.23 7.94 -0.45
N LYS A 45 -13.25 8.21 -1.28
CA LYS A 45 -14.60 8.53 -0.81
C LYS A 45 -15.43 7.24 -0.68
N THR A 46 -16.16 7.11 0.41
CA THR A 46 -17.08 6.00 0.67
C THR A 46 -18.22 6.02 -0.35
N GLY A 47 -18.32 4.95 -1.15
CA GLY A 47 -19.25 4.85 -2.29
C GLY A 47 -18.62 4.04 -3.42
N SER A 48 -19.43 3.49 -4.33
CA SER A 48 -18.94 2.69 -5.46
C SER A 48 -18.30 3.60 -6.53
N THR A 49 -17.15 4.19 -6.20
CA THR A 49 -16.45 5.12 -7.10
C THR A 49 -15.17 4.45 -7.59
N VAL A 50 -15.00 4.46 -8.91
CA VAL A 50 -13.77 4.01 -9.58
C VAL A 50 -12.67 5.03 -9.27
N LEU A 51 -11.72 4.66 -8.42
CA LEU A 51 -10.63 5.55 -7.99
C LEU A 51 -9.30 5.05 -8.55
N LYS A 52 -8.48 5.99 -9.02
CA LYS A 52 -7.05 5.77 -9.25
C LYS A 52 -6.35 5.79 -7.88
N VAL A 53 -6.50 4.71 -7.12
CA VAL A 53 -5.82 4.51 -5.84
C VAL A 53 -4.79 3.41 -5.99
N LYS A 54 -3.71 3.49 -5.23
CA LYS A 54 -2.83 2.35 -4.94
C LYS A 54 -3.24 1.69 -3.61
N PRO A 55 -4.18 0.72 -3.60
CA PRO A 55 -4.68 0.08 -2.38
C PRO A 55 -3.70 -0.97 -1.84
N ALA A 56 -3.68 -1.08 -0.51
CA ALA A 56 -3.06 -2.17 0.24
C ALA A 56 -3.99 -2.64 1.36
N VAL A 57 -3.80 -3.90 1.77
CA VAL A 57 -4.49 -4.48 2.92
C VAL A 57 -3.52 -4.71 4.06
N LEU A 58 -4.02 -4.63 5.29
CA LEU A 58 -3.30 -5.05 6.48
C LEU A 58 -4.17 -5.96 7.35
N SER A 59 -3.53 -6.74 8.22
CA SER A 59 -4.19 -7.49 9.28
C SER A 59 -3.93 -6.80 10.61
N THR A 60 -4.88 -5.98 11.04
CA THR A 60 -4.78 -5.19 12.27
C THR A 60 -4.60 -6.05 13.49
N ARG A 61 -5.31 -7.20 13.56
CA ARG A 61 -5.13 -8.15 14.65
C ARG A 61 -3.68 -8.65 14.75
N ARG A 62 -3.06 -9.00 13.62
CA ARG A 62 -1.66 -9.47 13.58
C ARG A 62 -0.70 -8.33 13.93
N ALA A 63 -0.92 -7.14 13.40
CA ALA A 63 -0.07 -5.98 13.65
C ALA A 63 -0.15 -5.52 15.11
N LEU A 64 -1.34 -5.45 15.70
CA LEU A 64 -1.52 -5.14 17.13
C LEU A 64 -0.88 -6.19 18.02
N ALA A 65 -1.05 -7.48 17.72
CA ALA A 65 -0.44 -8.56 18.48
C ALA A 65 1.11 -8.51 18.51
N ALA A 66 1.72 -7.82 17.55
CA ALA A 66 3.17 -7.62 17.52
C ALA A 66 3.65 -6.46 18.41
N THR A 67 2.76 -5.53 18.83
CA THR A 67 3.11 -4.41 19.72
C THR A 67 3.46 -4.88 21.14
N ASN A 68 4.37 -4.17 21.80
CA ASN A 68 4.78 -4.51 23.17
C ASN A 68 3.65 -4.29 24.17
N GLU A 69 2.80 -3.29 23.93
CA GLU A 69 1.65 -2.94 24.76
C GLU A 69 0.60 -4.06 24.73
N TYR A 70 0.31 -4.61 23.55
CA TYR A 70 -0.63 -5.72 23.44
C TYR A 70 -0.05 -7.02 24.02
N LYS A 71 1.26 -7.24 23.86
CA LYS A 71 1.96 -8.34 24.56
C LYS A 71 1.83 -8.19 26.07
N LYS A 72 2.01 -6.97 26.61
CA LYS A 72 1.86 -6.68 28.04
C LYS A 72 0.47 -7.04 28.56
N ILE A 73 -0.59 -6.60 27.85
CA ILE A 73 -1.99 -6.96 28.19
C ILE A 73 -2.14 -8.49 28.31
N LYS A 74 -1.58 -9.23 27.36
CA LYS A 74 -1.70 -10.70 27.32
C LYS A 74 -0.87 -11.38 28.41
N THR A 75 0.37 -10.94 28.61
CA THR A 75 1.30 -11.55 29.58
C THR A 75 0.86 -11.29 31.02
N GLU A 76 0.38 -10.08 31.32
CA GLU A 76 -0.05 -9.69 32.66
C GLU A 76 -1.55 -9.96 32.91
N ASN A 77 -2.24 -10.54 31.94
CA ASN A 77 -3.68 -10.87 31.99
C ASN A 77 -4.54 -9.68 32.46
N ILE A 78 -4.27 -8.50 31.91
CA ILE A 78 -4.91 -7.25 32.33
C ILE A 78 -6.40 -7.30 32.01
N LYS A 79 -7.22 -7.09 33.06
CA LYS A 79 -8.68 -7.23 33.01
C LYS A 79 -9.32 -6.36 31.94
N GLU A 80 -10.31 -6.93 31.25
CA GLU A 80 -11.17 -6.19 30.34
C GLU A 80 -11.92 -5.05 31.03
N GLY A 81 -11.94 -3.89 30.39
CA GLY A 81 -12.57 -2.68 30.93
C GLY A 81 -11.74 -1.93 31.97
N SER A 82 -10.54 -2.41 32.36
CA SER A 82 -9.67 -1.65 33.24
C SER A 82 -9.12 -0.39 32.53
N ALA A 83 -8.88 0.67 33.30
CA ALA A 83 -8.26 1.88 32.78
C ALA A 83 -6.87 1.59 32.21
N GLU A 84 -6.10 0.72 32.87
CA GLU A 84 -4.78 0.29 32.42
C GLU A 84 -4.82 -0.38 31.04
N ARG A 85 -5.74 -1.33 30.83
CA ARG A 85 -5.89 -1.98 29.53
C ARG A 85 -6.21 -0.98 28.44
N ARG A 86 -7.13 -0.04 28.72
CA ARG A 86 -7.53 0.98 27.75
C ARG A 86 -6.36 1.90 27.37
N LEU A 87 -5.50 2.25 28.32
CA LEU A 87 -4.28 3.02 28.04
C LEU A 87 -3.31 2.25 27.14
N LEU A 88 -3.11 0.96 27.40
CA LEU A 88 -2.25 0.11 26.57
C LEU A 88 -2.82 -0.10 25.16
N GLU A 89 -4.13 -0.28 25.02
CA GLU A 89 -4.80 -0.39 23.72
C GLU A 89 -4.69 0.90 22.90
N VAL A 90 -4.82 2.06 23.55
CA VAL A 90 -4.61 3.37 22.92
C VAL A 90 -3.16 3.53 22.49
N ALA A 91 -2.20 3.17 23.34
CA ALA A 91 -0.77 3.23 23.03
C ALA A 91 -0.41 2.31 21.85
N ALA A 92 -0.89 1.06 21.86
CA ALA A 92 -0.73 0.11 20.76
C ALA A 92 -1.32 0.67 19.44
N SER A 93 -2.52 1.24 19.51
CA SER A 93 -3.20 1.84 18.35
C SER A 93 -2.42 3.04 17.79
N ARG A 94 -1.84 3.88 18.66
CA ARG A 94 -1.00 5.01 18.24
C ARG A 94 0.26 4.54 17.53
N LYS A 95 0.94 3.53 18.06
CA LYS A 95 2.13 2.93 17.43
C LYS A 95 1.80 2.31 16.07
N LEU A 96 0.69 1.58 16.00
CA LEU A 96 0.21 1.01 14.75
C LEU A 96 -0.07 2.10 13.70
N ARG A 97 -0.77 3.18 14.05
CA ARG A 97 -1.01 4.31 13.13
C ARG A 97 0.29 4.96 12.66
N GLY A 98 1.26 5.13 13.56
CA GLY A 98 2.59 5.64 13.21
C GLY A 98 3.32 4.74 12.21
N ALA A 99 3.28 3.42 12.44
CA ALA A 99 3.87 2.44 11.53
C ALA A 99 3.18 2.42 10.16
N ILE A 100 1.84 2.45 10.11
CA ILE A 100 1.06 2.53 8.87
C ILE A 100 1.45 3.80 8.09
N SER A 101 1.48 4.96 8.75
CA SER A 101 1.86 6.23 8.12
C SER A 101 3.26 6.18 7.49
N ARG A 102 4.25 5.61 8.19
CA ARG A 102 5.61 5.44 7.66
C ARG A 102 5.63 4.55 6.41
N VAL A 103 4.99 3.39 6.47
CA VAL A 103 4.95 2.44 5.34
C VAL A 103 4.24 3.05 4.13
N VAL A 104 3.14 3.76 4.37
CA VAL A 104 2.38 4.47 3.34
C VAL A 104 3.23 5.52 2.65
N SER A 105 3.91 6.40 3.41
CA SER A 105 4.74 7.46 2.84
C SER A 105 5.92 6.92 2.03
N LEU A 106 6.51 5.80 2.43
CA LEU A 106 7.62 5.18 1.70
C LEU A 106 7.18 4.44 0.43
N SER A 107 6.01 3.79 0.47
CA SER A 107 5.55 2.90 -0.60
C SER A 107 4.56 3.57 -1.55
N GLY A 108 4.09 4.77 -1.22
CA GLY A 108 3.12 5.55 -2.00
C GLY A 108 1.73 4.92 -2.04
N TYR A 109 1.27 4.29 -0.95
CA TYR A 109 -0.09 3.73 -0.88
C TYR A 109 -1.13 4.81 -0.55
N ASP A 110 -2.17 4.94 -1.37
CA ASP A 110 -3.21 5.94 -1.15
C ASP A 110 -4.36 5.45 -0.26
N LEU A 111 -4.51 4.12 -0.22
CA LEU A 111 -5.57 3.45 0.49
C LEU A 111 -5.01 2.27 1.27
N VAL A 112 -5.05 2.34 2.60
CA VAL A 112 -4.78 1.18 3.46
C VAL A 112 -6.04 0.81 4.20
N ALA A 113 -6.46 -0.45 4.08
CA ALA A 113 -7.63 -0.96 4.74
C ALA A 113 -7.36 -2.33 5.36
N GLU A 114 -8.26 -2.79 6.21
CA GLU A 114 -8.18 -4.15 6.71
C GLU A 114 -8.41 -5.13 5.56
N THR A 115 -7.72 -6.26 5.61
CA THR A 115 -8.08 -7.48 4.90
C THR A 115 -9.60 -7.71 4.96
N GLY A 116 -10.24 -7.73 3.78
CA GLY A 116 -11.69 -7.93 3.63
C GLY A 116 -12.56 -6.67 3.73
N ALA A 117 -12.01 -5.53 4.15
CA ALA A 117 -12.75 -4.25 4.15
C ALA A 117 -12.83 -3.60 2.77
N VAL A 118 -11.93 -4.01 1.87
CA VAL A 118 -11.88 -3.56 0.49
C VAL A 118 -11.65 -4.74 -0.45
N THR A 119 -12.25 -4.67 -1.63
CA THR A 119 -12.07 -5.65 -2.70
C THR A 119 -11.78 -4.94 -4.01
N VAL A 120 -10.98 -5.59 -4.86
CA VAL A 120 -10.70 -5.13 -6.21
C VAL A 120 -11.06 -6.25 -7.17
N ALA A 121 -11.92 -5.94 -8.14
CA ALA A 121 -12.36 -6.92 -9.12
C ALA A 121 -11.15 -7.51 -9.87
N GLY A 122 -11.00 -8.85 -9.79
CA GLY A 122 -9.96 -9.58 -10.51
C GLY A 122 -8.51 -9.33 -10.04
N LYS A 123 -8.27 -8.70 -8.88
CA LYS A 123 -6.91 -8.46 -8.36
C LYS A 123 -6.80 -8.77 -6.87
N LYS A 124 -5.69 -9.40 -6.49
CA LYS A 124 -5.27 -9.54 -5.09
C LYS A 124 -4.56 -8.25 -4.67
N LEU A 125 -4.91 -7.73 -3.50
CA LEU A 125 -4.28 -6.55 -2.94
C LEU A 125 -2.95 -6.90 -2.25
N PRO A 126 -1.95 -6.02 -2.30
CA PRO A 126 -0.71 -6.21 -1.55
C PRO A 126 -1.01 -6.20 -0.05
N ASP A 127 -0.48 -7.20 0.67
CA ASP A 127 -0.56 -7.29 2.13
C ASP A 127 0.70 -6.67 2.75
N ILE A 128 0.53 -5.52 3.41
CA ILE A 128 1.62 -4.77 4.04
C ILE A 128 1.83 -5.13 5.51
N THR A 129 1.14 -6.16 6.04
CA THR A 129 1.17 -6.51 7.47
C THR A 129 2.59 -6.69 8.00
N THR A 130 3.44 -7.42 7.28
CA THR A 130 4.83 -7.69 7.71
C THR A 130 5.67 -6.41 7.71
N GLU A 131 5.47 -5.53 6.74
CA GLU A 131 6.17 -4.23 6.65
C GLU A 131 5.75 -3.30 7.78
N VAL A 132 4.45 -3.25 8.08
CA VAL A 132 3.92 -2.49 9.22
C VAL A 132 4.50 -3.02 10.54
N ILE A 133 4.55 -4.34 10.73
CA ILE A 133 5.14 -4.96 11.93
C ILE A 133 6.62 -4.58 12.10
N LYS A 134 7.41 -4.59 11.01
CA LYS A 134 8.82 -4.18 11.04
C LYS A 134 9.01 -2.71 11.42
N ASN A 135 7.98 -1.89 11.24
CA ASN A 135 7.99 -0.45 11.54
C ASN A 135 7.26 -0.10 12.85
N LEU A 136 6.95 -1.09 13.71
CA LEU A 136 6.48 -0.83 15.07
C LEU A 136 7.69 -0.45 15.93
N GLN A 137 7.74 0.81 16.37
CA GLN A 137 8.68 1.33 17.36
C GLN A 137 7.93 1.54 18.67
#